data_AF-A0A250XAY6-F1
#
_entry.id   AF-A0A250XAY6-F1
#
_cell.length_a   1.000
_cell.length_b   1.000
_cell.length_c   1.000
_cell.angle_alpha   90.00
_cell.angle_beta   90.00
_cell.angle_gamma   90.00
#
_symmetry.space_group_name_H-M   'P 1'
#
loop_
_entity.id
_entity.type
_entity.pdbx_description
1 polymer ?
#
loop_
_entity_poly.entity_id
_entity_poly.type
_entity_poly.pdbx_seq_one_letter_code
_entity_poly.pdbx_strand_id
1 'polypeptide(L)'
;MPIQHNWRQKKVLPFPVSKMSAAARPLVSVISPESGEAAEQTTLPAVFTAPIRPDVVRIIHTNMNKNKRQAYSVFMKAGHQTAAESWGTGRAVSRIPRVPGGGTHRAGQGAFGNMCRGGRMFAPTKVWRKWHRKVNLTQKRHAVASALAASALPSLVLARGHRIEQVPEVPLVLSDAAESVKKTSKALEVLKKIGAIPDVEKARDSKNLRRGKGKMRNRRYVLRKGPLVVFGEDSGISKAFRNLPGVEVTSVDRLNLLQLAPGGHVGRFCIWTKSAFEKLDKVFGTYTTASAVKKGYKLPRSIMSNSDLTRIINSDEIQSAVRPQKAAAPKHKPLKKNPLKNLGAMLKLNPYAKAALRREVVVSEKRAAARAEKLAALRAGKSVGPKKPAELKNVAKTFYKQMVVDSEYQGEDYEVFSNWLGATQ
;
A
#
# COMPACT_ATOMS: atom_id res chain seq x y z
N MET A 1 -53.45 -5.05 28.71
CA MET A 1 -53.37 -5.06 27.23
C MET A 1 -51.91 -5.04 26.81
N PRO A 2 -51.31 -6.14 26.34
CA PRO A 2 -49.97 -6.09 25.76
C PRO A 2 -50.06 -5.95 24.23
N ILE A 3 -49.44 -4.90 23.71
CA ILE A 3 -49.37 -4.55 22.29
C ILE A 3 -48.40 -5.53 21.60
N GLN A 4 -48.93 -6.42 20.76
CA GLN A 4 -48.13 -7.30 19.91
C GLN A 4 -47.61 -6.52 18.70
N HIS A 5 -46.29 -6.31 18.63
CA HIS A 5 -45.63 -5.82 17.42
C HIS A 5 -45.48 -6.93 16.39
N ASN A 6 -46.37 -6.89 15.39
CA ASN A 6 -46.44 -7.83 14.29
C ASN A 6 -45.46 -7.42 13.18
N TRP A 7 -44.21 -7.88 13.25
CA TRP A 7 -43.25 -7.74 12.15
C TRP A 7 -43.64 -8.69 11.01
N ARG A 8 -44.41 -8.19 10.04
CA ARG A 8 -44.65 -8.87 8.76
C ARG A 8 -43.31 -9.20 8.11
N GLN A 9 -42.92 -10.48 8.16
CA GLN A 9 -41.89 -11.05 7.31
C GLN A 9 -42.33 -10.90 5.84
N LYS A 10 -41.83 -9.86 5.16
CA LYS A 10 -41.89 -9.82 3.70
C LYS A 10 -41.06 -11.01 3.20
N LYS A 11 -41.73 -12.00 2.59
CA LYS A 11 -41.09 -13.06 1.80
C LYS A 11 -40.16 -12.39 0.78
N VAL A 12 -38.85 -12.47 1.03
CA VAL A 12 -37.84 -12.13 0.04
C VAL A 12 -37.95 -13.20 -1.03
N LEU A 13 -38.56 -12.86 -2.16
CA LEU A 13 -38.54 -13.72 -3.34
C LEU A 13 -37.07 -14.03 -3.68
N PRO A 14 -36.72 -15.28 -4.03
CA PRO A 14 -35.36 -15.60 -4.42
C PRO A 14 -35.03 -14.78 -5.68
N PHE A 15 -34.13 -13.81 -5.54
CA PHE A 15 -33.58 -13.11 -6.68
C PHE A 15 -33.07 -14.16 -7.68
N PRO A 16 -33.49 -14.10 -8.96
CA PRO A 16 -32.95 -15.00 -9.97
C PRO A 16 -31.43 -14.85 -9.95
N VAL A 17 -30.73 -15.98 -9.86
CA VAL A 17 -29.27 -16.03 -9.82
C VAL A 17 -28.78 -15.41 -11.13
N SER A 18 -28.52 -14.10 -11.11
CA SER A 18 -27.98 -13.37 -12.24
C SER A 18 -26.70 -14.08 -12.63
N LYS A 19 -26.64 -14.62 -13.85
CA LYS A 19 -25.43 -15.19 -14.46
C LYS A 19 -24.25 -14.30 -14.08
N MET A 20 -23.26 -14.86 -13.38
CA MET A 20 -22.04 -14.13 -13.03
C MET A 20 -21.46 -13.54 -14.32
N SER A 21 -21.50 -12.22 -14.42
CA SER A 21 -20.94 -11.46 -15.54
C SER A 21 -19.43 -11.35 -15.36
N ALA A 22 -18.72 -12.48 -15.43
CA ALA A 22 -17.30 -12.45 -15.73
C ALA A 22 -17.18 -12.31 -17.26
N ALA A 23 -16.30 -11.42 -17.73
CA ALA A 23 -15.89 -11.29 -19.12
C ALA A 23 -15.16 -12.56 -19.59
N ALA A 24 -15.91 -13.64 -19.73
CA ALA A 24 -15.43 -14.95 -20.11
C ALA A 24 -16.07 -15.33 -21.43
N ARG A 25 -15.23 -15.67 -22.42
CA ARG A 25 -15.71 -16.32 -23.63
C ARG A 25 -16.24 -17.71 -23.23
N PRO A 26 -17.52 -18.03 -23.52
CA PRO A 26 -18.10 -19.30 -23.08
C PRO A 26 -17.51 -20.50 -23.85
N LEU A 27 -16.99 -20.26 -25.06
CA LEU A 27 -16.34 -21.25 -25.92
C LEU A 27 -14.89 -20.84 -26.14
N VAL A 28 -14.01 -21.83 -26.18
CA VAL A 28 -12.56 -21.68 -26.39
C VAL A 28 -12.16 -22.53 -27.59
N SER A 29 -11.32 -21.99 -28.46
CA SER A 29 -10.83 -22.72 -29.63
C SER A 29 -9.77 -23.76 -29.23
N VAL A 30 -9.89 -24.95 -29.81
CA VAL A 30 -8.95 -26.06 -29.67
C VAL A 30 -8.04 -26.06 -30.89
N ILE A 31 -6.75 -25.91 -30.64
CA ILE A 31 -5.74 -25.75 -31.68
C ILE A 31 -5.07 -27.08 -31.98
N SER A 32 -4.92 -27.40 -33.27
CA SER A 32 -4.17 -28.57 -33.68
C SER A 32 -2.66 -28.36 -33.44
N PRO A 33 -1.95 -29.29 -32.80
CA PRO A 33 -0.51 -29.19 -32.60
C PRO A 33 0.28 -29.27 -33.93
N GLU A 34 -0.32 -29.82 -34.99
CA GLU A 34 0.33 -30.01 -36.28
C GLU A 34 0.14 -28.83 -37.24
N SER A 35 -1.07 -28.26 -37.35
CA SER A 35 -1.30 -27.10 -38.22
C SER A 35 -1.09 -25.76 -37.50
N GLY A 36 -1.30 -25.72 -36.17
CA GLY A 36 -1.36 -24.45 -35.43
C GLY A 36 -2.69 -23.71 -35.63
N GLU A 37 -3.65 -24.31 -36.33
CA GLU A 37 -4.96 -23.74 -36.62
C GLU A 37 -6.03 -24.25 -35.65
N ALA A 38 -7.09 -23.45 -35.46
CA ALA A 38 -8.25 -23.84 -34.67
C ALA A 38 -9.07 -24.90 -35.43
N ALA A 39 -9.25 -26.06 -34.82
CA ALA A 39 -10.00 -27.17 -35.42
C ALA A 39 -11.38 -27.36 -34.77
N GLU A 40 -11.47 -27.22 -33.46
CA GLU A 40 -12.69 -27.51 -32.68
C GLU A 40 -12.91 -26.41 -31.62
N GLN A 41 -14.06 -26.40 -30.95
CA GLN A 41 -14.32 -25.55 -29.79
C GLN A 41 -14.74 -26.40 -28.59
N THR A 42 -14.35 -25.98 -27.39
CA THR A 42 -14.76 -26.59 -26.12
C THR A 42 -15.30 -25.52 -25.17
N THR A 43 -16.16 -25.91 -24.24
CA THR A 43 -16.76 -24.99 -23.27
C THR A 43 -15.74 -24.58 -22.21
N LEU A 44 -15.74 -23.30 -21.80
CA LEU A 44 -14.88 -22.81 -20.74
C LEU A 44 -15.29 -23.41 -19.37
N PRO A 45 -14.40 -24.16 -18.68
CA PRO A 45 -14.68 -24.70 -17.36
C PRO A 45 -15.00 -23.61 -16.34
N ALA A 46 -15.93 -23.90 -15.42
CA ALA A 46 -16.42 -22.93 -14.44
C ALA A 46 -15.30 -22.39 -13.53
N VAL A 47 -14.24 -23.16 -13.30
CA VAL A 47 -13.09 -22.76 -12.49
C VAL A 47 -12.38 -21.50 -13.01
N PHE A 48 -12.44 -21.23 -14.32
CA PHE A 48 -11.80 -20.03 -14.89
C PHE A 48 -12.56 -18.74 -14.59
N THR A 49 -13.82 -18.84 -14.18
CA THR A 49 -14.62 -17.70 -13.72
C THR A 49 -14.53 -17.46 -12.21
N ALA A 50 -13.74 -18.26 -11.50
CA ALA A 50 -13.57 -18.14 -10.04
C ALA A 50 -12.97 -16.78 -9.65
N PRO A 51 -13.32 -16.23 -8.47
CA PRO A 51 -12.78 -14.96 -8.01
C PRO A 51 -11.26 -15.02 -7.87
N ILE A 52 -10.57 -14.07 -8.50
CA ILE A 52 -9.11 -13.96 -8.45
C ILE A 52 -8.70 -13.27 -7.14
N ARG A 53 -8.10 -14.05 -6.24
CA ARG A 53 -7.68 -13.68 -4.88
C ARG A 53 -6.15 -13.81 -4.70
N PRO A 54 -5.37 -12.82 -5.15
CA PRO A 54 -3.90 -12.86 -5.04
C PRO A 54 -3.41 -12.87 -3.58
N ASP A 55 -4.21 -12.32 -2.65
CA ASP A 55 -3.98 -12.38 -1.20
C ASP A 55 -3.94 -13.82 -0.68
N VAL A 56 -4.98 -14.61 -1.00
CA VAL A 56 -5.08 -16.02 -0.61
C VAL A 56 -3.98 -16.83 -1.27
N VAL A 57 -3.75 -16.62 -2.58
CA VAL A 57 -2.69 -17.32 -3.31
C VAL A 57 -1.33 -17.09 -2.66
N ARG A 58 -0.97 -15.84 -2.31
CA ARG A 58 0.32 -15.50 -1.70
C ARG A 58 0.50 -16.14 -0.33
N ILE A 59 -0.51 -16.07 0.54
CA ILE A 59 -0.47 -16.66 1.89
C ILE A 59 -0.30 -18.18 1.80
N ILE A 60 -1.11 -18.82 0.97
CA ILE A 60 -1.12 -20.28 0.82
C ILE A 60 0.16 -20.76 0.15
N HIS A 61 0.61 -20.10 -0.93
CA HIS A 61 1.89 -20.40 -1.58
C HIS A 61 3.05 -20.34 -0.58
N THR A 62 3.11 -19.28 0.24
CA THR A 62 4.17 -19.11 1.24
C THR A 62 4.19 -20.26 2.26
N ASN A 63 3.02 -20.67 2.75
CA ASN A 63 2.94 -21.76 3.72
C ASN A 63 3.16 -23.14 3.09
N MET A 64 2.73 -23.37 1.84
CA MET A 64 3.04 -24.57 1.08
C MET A 64 4.54 -24.69 0.79
N ASN A 65 5.19 -23.60 0.37
CA ASN A 65 6.62 -23.59 0.06
C ASN A 65 7.49 -23.89 1.29
N LYS A 66 7.05 -23.48 2.49
CA LYS A 66 7.72 -23.84 3.75
C LYS A 66 7.82 -25.36 3.95
N ASN A 67 6.84 -26.13 3.45
CA ASN A 67 6.82 -27.59 3.61
C ASN A 67 7.88 -28.33 2.80
N LYS A 68 8.48 -27.70 1.78
CA LYS A 68 9.56 -28.29 0.97
C LYS A 68 10.94 -28.12 1.61
N ARG A 69 11.04 -27.42 2.74
CA ARG A 69 12.32 -27.14 3.40
C ARG A 69 12.82 -28.38 4.15
N GLN A 70 14.09 -28.71 3.96
CA GLN A 70 14.79 -29.69 4.80
C GLN A 70 15.24 -29.00 6.09
N ALA A 71 15.08 -29.69 7.23
CA ALA A 71 15.55 -29.20 8.52
C ALA A 71 17.08 -29.08 8.51
N TYR A 72 17.59 -28.02 9.15
CA TYR A 72 19.02 -27.84 9.39
C TYR A 72 19.24 -27.33 10.81
N SER A 73 20.33 -27.75 11.42
CA SER A 73 20.69 -27.36 12.79
C SER A 73 22.20 -27.33 12.98
N VAL A 74 22.63 -26.65 14.03
CA VAL A 74 24.02 -26.74 14.51
C VAL A 74 24.12 -27.97 15.41
N PHE A 75 25.28 -28.62 15.45
CA PHE A 75 25.53 -29.73 16.37
C PHE A 75 25.29 -29.32 17.83
N MET A 76 24.68 -30.20 18.64
CA MET A 76 24.17 -29.87 19.98
C MET A 76 25.25 -29.33 20.93
N LYS A 77 26.45 -29.92 20.88
CA LYS A 77 27.61 -29.56 21.71
C LYS A 77 28.63 -28.67 20.97
N ALA A 78 28.27 -28.08 19.83
CA ALA A 78 29.17 -27.21 19.08
C ALA A 78 29.65 -26.04 19.95
N GLY A 79 30.98 -25.87 20.04
CA GLY A 79 31.61 -24.85 20.87
C GLY A 79 31.49 -25.07 22.37
N HIS A 80 31.03 -26.26 22.82
CA HIS A 80 30.79 -26.67 24.22
C HIS A 80 31.61 -27.89 24.66
N GLN A 81 32.60 -28.34 23.87
CA GLN A 81 33.39 -29.54 24.15
C GLN A 81 34.70 -29.27 24.92
N THR A 82 35.03 -28.01 25.22
CA THR A 82 36.20 -27.64 26.03
C THR A 82 35.93 -27.84 27.52
N ALA A 83 36.93 -28.11 28.37
CA ALA A 83 36.78 -28.19 29.82
C ALA A 83 36.95 -26.81 30.51
N ALA A 84 36.38 -25.75 29.92
CA ALA A 84 36.72 -24.38 30.28
C ALA A 84 35.98 -23.89 31.53
N GLU A 85 36.68 -23.17 32.41
CA GLU A 85 36.12 -22.61 33.64
C GLU A 85 36.54 -21.16 33.81
N SER A 86 35.75 -20.37 34.54
CA SER A 86 36.08 -18.97 34.79
C SER A 86 37.16 -18.87 35.85
N TRP A 87 38.20 -18.08 35.60
CA TRP A 87 39.20 -17.78 36.63
C TRP A 87 38.74 -16.80 37.71
N GLY A 88 37.52 -16.26 37.58
CA GLY A 88 36.96 -15.31 38.54
C GLY A 88 37.60 -13.92 38.49
N THR A 89 37.57 -13.22 39.61
CA THR A 89 38.14 -11.88 39.79
C THR A 89 39.63 -11.91 40.16
N GLY A 90 40.30 -10.76 40.18
CA GLY A 90 41.66 -10.63 40.73
C GLY A 90 42.80 -11.00 39.78
N ARG A 91 42.53 -11.19 38.48
CA ARG A 91 43.54 -11.56 37.46
C ARG A 91 43.66 -10.57 36.30
N ALA A 92 43.15 -9.34 36.47
CA ALA A 92 43.13 -8.29 35.43
C ALA A 92 42.56 -8.75 34.06
N VAL A 93 41.64 -9.71 34.06
CA VAL A 93 40.98 -10.24 32.86
C VAL A 93 39.47 -10.42 33.08
N SER A 94 38.71 -10.45 31.99
CA SER A 94 37.26 -10.72 32.06
C SER A 94 36.95 -12.11 32.64
N ARG A 95 35.81 -12.22 33.34
CA ARG A 95 35.33 -13.43 34.03
C ARG A 95 34.75 -14.51 33.08
N ILE A 96 35.11 -14.47 31.80
CA ILE A 96 34.63 -15.46 30.83
C ILE A 96 35.34 -16.81 31.07
N PRO A 97 34.66 -17.96 30.89
CA PRO A 97 35.32 -19.26 31.01
C PRO A 97 36.50 -19.40 30.04
N ARG A 98 37.62 -19.90 30.54
CA ARG A 98 38.90 -20.05 29.83
C ARG A 98 39.33 -21.51 29.78
N VAL A 99 39.97 -21.90 28.68
CA VAL A 99 40.51 -23.25 28.52
C VAL A 99 41.66 -23.46 29.52
N PRO A 100 41.64 -24.54 30.33
CA PRO A 100 42.69 -24.82 31.31
C PRO A 100 43.98 -25.32 30.65
N GLY A 101 45.04 -25.49 31.46
CA GLY A 101 46.34 -26.00 31.03
C GLY A 101 47.34 -24.92 30.60
N GLY A 102 48.42 -25.35 29.96
CA GLY A 102 49.52 -24.50 29.48
C GLY A 102 50.17 -25.08 28.22
N GLY A 103 51.21 -24.43 27.70
CA GLY A 103 52.02 -24.92 26.57
C GLY A 103 51.40 -24.79 25.17
N THR A 104 50.08 -24.64 25.04
CA THR A 104 49.40 -24.42 23.75
C THR A 104 48.88 -22.99 23.62
N HIS A 105 48.81 -22.47 22.40
CA HIS A 105 48.18 -21.16 22.13
C HIS A 105 46.70 -21.09 22.55
N ARG A 106 46.03 -22.24 22.71
CA ARG A 106 44.61 -22.30 23.10
C ARG A 106 44.40 -22.17 24.61
N ALA A 107 45.39 -22.53 25.43
CA ALA A 107 45.32 -22.41 26.88
C ALA A 107 45.13 -20.93 27.30
N GLY A 108 44.29 -20.68 28.30
CA GLY A 108 43.99 -19.33 28.79
C GLY A 108 43.07 -18.48 27.90
N GLN A 109 42.70 -18.93 26.69
CA GLN A 109 41.74 -18.23 25.83
C GLN A 109 40.29 -18.42 26.29
N GLY A 110 39.43 -17.44 25.98
CA GLY A 110 37.98 -17.55 26.17
C GLY A 110 37.35 -18.68 25.35
N ALA A 111 36.39 -19.38 25.97
CA ALA A 111 35.82 -20.61 25.45
C ALA A 111 34.35 -20.48 25.01
N PHE A 112 33.40 -20.98 25.80
CA PHE A 112 32.03 -21.26 25.36
C PHE A 112 31.17 -20.05 24.98
N GLY A 113 31.60 -18.83 25.33
CA GLY A 113 30.82 -17.61 25.09
C GLY A 113 30.57 -17.34 23.60
N ASN A 114 29.40 -16.78 23.28
CA ASN A 114 29.03 -16.43 21.90
C ASN A 114 29.89 -15.33 21.28
N MET A 115 30.57 -14.52 22.10
CA MET A 115 31.58 -13.55 21.68
C MET A 115 32.97 -14.15 21.48
N CYS A 116 33.22 -15.37 21.94
CA CYS A 116 34.53 -16.02 21.84
C CYS A 116 34.72 -16.73 20.49
N ARG A 117 35.94 -16.67 19.95
CA ARG A 117 36.34 -17.46 18.77
C ARG A 117 36.22 -18.96 19.08
N GLY A 118 35.46 -19.68 18.26
CA GLY A 118 35.18 -21.10 18.46
C GLY A 118 34.20 -21.41 19.60
N GLY A 119 33.61 -20.39 20.23
CA GLY A 119 32.56 -20.53 21.24
C GLY A 119 31.19 -20.87 20.64
N ARG A 120 30.18 -21.06 21.49
CA ARG A 120 28.85 -21.46 21.06
C ARG A 120 28.04 -20.26 20.60
N MET A 121 27.44 -20.37 19.43
CA MET A 121 26.49 -19.39 18.90
C MET A 121 25.28 -19.21 19.85
N PHE A 122 24.87 -17.96 20.07
CA PHE A 122 23.64 -17.66 20.80
C PHE A 122 22.41 -18.22 20.08
N ALA A 123 21.47 -18.82 20.82
CA ALA A 123 20.25 -19.44 20.30
C ALA A 123 20.49 -20.30 19.03
N PRO A 124 21.30 -21.38 19.12
CA PRO A 124 21.69 -22.14 17.95
C PRO A 124 20.47 -22.79 17.29
N THR A 125 20.45 -22.84 15.95
CA THR A 125 19.32 -23.43 15.21
C THR A 125 19.09 -24.87 15.62
N LYS A 126 17.85 -25.19 15.97
CA LYS A 126 17.44 -26.50 16.45
C LYS A 126 16.61 -27.25 15.42
N VAL A 127 16.70 -28.58 15.47
CA VAL A 127 15.97 -29.47 14.56
C VAL A 127 14.45 -29.28 14.72
N TRP A 128 13.98 -29.10 15.96
CA TRP A 128 12.56 -28.94 16.32
C TRP A 128 11.95 -27.58 15.96
N ARG A 129 12.66 -26.72 15.22
CA ARG A 129 12.03 -25.52 14.64
C ARG A 129 10.81 -25.94 13.80
N LYS A 130 9.71 -25.20 13.89
CA LYS A 130 8.50 -25.48 13.07
C LYS A 130 8.74 -25.15 11.58
N TRP A 131 9.29 -26.11 10.85
CA TRP A 131 9.58 -26.01 9.40
C TRP A 131 8.30 -26.09 8.57
N HIS A 132 7.44 -27.06 8.89
CA HIS A 132 6.22 -27.34 8.17
C HIS A 132 5.04 -26.52 8.71
N ARG A 133 4.10 -26.19 7.82
CA ARG A 133 2.84 -25.52 8.09
C ARG A 133 1.70 -26.38 7.56
N LYS A 134 0.81 -26.78 8.47
CA LYS A 134 -0.51 -27.30 8.11
C LYS A 134 -1.30 -26.15 7.50
N VAL A 135 -1.87 -26.40 6.32
CA VAL A 135 -2.67 -25.43 5.58
C VAL A 135 -4.00 -26.08 5.29
N ASN A 136 -5.09 -25.35 5.53
CA ASN A 136 -6.45 -25.84 5.35
C ASN A 136 -6.69 -26.28 3.91
N LEU A 137 -7.29 -27.45 3.73
CA LEU A 137 -7.48 -28.05 2.41
C LEU A 137 -8.38 -27.17 1.52
N THR A 138 -9.44 -26.61 2.08
CA THR A 138 -10.35 -25.70 1.37
C THR A 138 -9.63 -24.44 0.88
N GLN A 139 -8.77 -23.84 1.71
CA GLN A 139 -7.97 -22.69 1.31
C GLN A 139 -6.97 -23.03 0.20
N LYS A 140 -6.35 -24.23 0.23
CA LYS A 140 -5.51 -24.70 -0.88
C LYS A 140 -6.31 -24.82 -2.18
N ARG A 141 -7.51 -25.41 -2.12
CA ARG A 141 -8.38 -25.59 -3.28
C ARG A 141 -8.82 -24.25 -3.87
N HIS A 142 -9.19 -23.28 -3.03
CA HIS A 142 -9.52 -21.92 -3.46
C HIS A 142 -8.32 -21.17 -4.06
N ALA A 143 -7.13 -21.32 -3.48
CA ALA A 143 -5.91 -20.74 -4.04
C ALA A 143 -5.60 -21.31 -5.44
N VAL A 144 -5.77 -22.62 -5.64
CA VAL A 144 -5.59 -23.24 -6.96
C VAL A 144 -6.65 -22.74 -7.95
N ALA A 145 -7.93 -22.70 -7.56
CA ALA A 145 -8.99 -22.18 -8.42
C ALA A 145 -8.74 -20.71 -8.83
N SER A 146 -8.32 -19.86 -7.89
CA SER A 146 -7.95 -18.47 -8.19
C SER A 146 -6.73 -18.36 -9.11
N ALA A 147 -5.74 -19.24 -8.97
CA ALA A 147 -4.57 -19.23 -9.85
C ALA A 147 -4.92 -19.68 -11.27
N LEU A 148 -5.86 -20.64 -11.41
CA LEU A 148 -6.40 -21.07 -12.70
C LEU A 148 -7.18 -19.94 -13.39
N ALA A 149 -8.12 -19.30 -12.67
CA ALA A 149 -8.86 -18.15 -13.20
C ALA A 149 -7.93 -17.05 -13.70
N ALA A 150 -6.86 -16.74 -12.96
CA ALA A 150 -5.88 -15.76 -13.41
C ALA A 150 -5.06 -16.19 -14.63
N SER A 151 -4.89 -17.49 -14.88
CA SER A 151 -4.16 -18.01 -16.05
C SER A 151 -4.94 -17.87 -17.37
N ALA A 152 -6.27 -17.69 -17.30
CA ALA A 152 -7.12 -17.45 -18.46
C ALA A 152 -7.18 -15.97 -18.89
N LEU A 153 -6.65 -15.04 -18.10
CA LEU A 153 -6.68 -13.61 -18.42
C LEU A 153 -5.36 -13.15 -19.05
N PRO A 154 -5.34 -12.72 -20.33
CA PRO A 154 -4.13 -12.25 -21.00
C PRO A 154 -3.42 -11.12 -20.24
N SER A 155 -4.19 -10.19 -19.67
CA SER A 155 -3.67 -9.05 -18.91
C SER A 155 -2.84 -9.47 -17.70
N LEU A 156 -3.28 -10.49 -16.95
CA LEU A 156 -2.54 -11.00 -15.80
C LEU A 156 -1.33 -11.84 -16.22
N VAL A 157 -1.44 -12.57 -17.34
CA VAL A 157 -0.33 -13.36 -17.89
C VAL A 157 0.80 -12.46 -18.40
N LEU A 158 0.46 -11.38 -19.11
CA LEU A 158 1.40 -10.34 -19.52
C LEU A 158 1.99 -9.60 -18.33
N ALA A 159 1.17 -9.20 -17.35
CA ALA A 159 1.64 -8.50 -16.15
C ALA A 159 2.61 -9.35 -15.31
N ARG A 160 2.45 -10.68 -15.30
CA ARG A 160 3.42 -11.60 -14.68
C ARG A 160 4.75 -11.62 -15.44
N GLY A 161 4.73 -11.27 -16.72
CA GLY A 161 5.89 -11.17 -17.58
C GLY A 161 6.09 -12.38 -18.49
N HIS A 162 5.03 -13.05 -18.94
CA HIS A 162 5.13 -14.00 -20.06
C HIS A 162 5.13 -13.25 -21.40
N ARG A 163 5.77 -13.82 -22.43
CA ARG A 163 5.68 -13.33 -23.82
C ARG A 163 4.62 -14.14 -24.57
N ILE A 164 3.42 -13.57 -24.70
CA ILE A 164 2.25 -14.22 -25.31
C ILE A 164 1.67 -13.41 -26.48
N GLU A 165 2.42 -12.46 -27.02
CA GLU A 165 1.96 -11.55 -28.07
C GLU A 165 1.60 -12.26 -29.38
N GLN A 166 2.26 -13.41 -29.65
CA GLN A 166 2.03 -14.24 -30.84
C GLN A 166 1.06 -15.41 -30.59
N VAL A 167 0.57 -15.57 -29.36
CA VAL A 167 -0.34 -16.66 -29.01
C VAL A 167 -1.76 -16.29 -29.45
N PRO A 168 -2.47 -17.17 -30.18
CA PRO A 168 -3.78 -16.84 -30.77
C PRO A 168 -4.89 -16.61 -29.73
N GLU A 169 -4.89 -17.40 -28.64
CA GLU A 169 -5.90 -17.31 -27.60
C GLU A 169 -5.35 -17.69 -26.21
N VAL A 170 -5.90 -17.07 -25.17
CA VAL A 170 -5.67 -17.43 -23.76
C VAL A 170 -7.03 -17.55 -23.08
N PRO A 171 -7.36 -18.68 -22.43
CA PRO A 171 -6.53 -19.87 -22.19
C PRO A 171 -6.25 -20.67 -23.48
N LEU A 172 -5.02 -21.15 -23.61
CA LEU A 172 -4.57 -21.90 -24.80
C LEU A 172 -4.88 -23.39 -24.64
N VAL A 173 -5.68 -23.94 -25.57
CA VAL A 173 -6.08 -25.36 -25.57
C VAL A 173 -5.61 -26.04 -26.85
N LEU A 174 -4.96 -27.20 -26.71
CA LEU A 174 -4.48 -28.04 -27.80
C LEU A 174 -5.31 -29.32 -27.90
N SER A 175 -5.46 -29.85 -29.11
CA SER A 175 -6.05 -31.18 -29.29
C SER A 175 -5.23 -32.27 -28.57
N ASP A 176 -5.88 -33.38 -28.22
CA ASP A 176 -5.26 -34.48 -27.47
C ASP A 176 -4.13 -35.20 -28.22
N ALA A 177 -3.97 -34.95 -29.53
CA ALA A 177 -2.80 -35.38 -30.30
C ALA A 177 -1.48 -34.87 -29.69
N ALA A 178 -1.50 -33.75 -28.95
CA ALA A 178 -0.34 -33.23 -28.24
C ALA A 178 0.16 -34.17 -27.12
N GLU A 179 -0.70 -35.02 -26.54
CA GLU A 179 -0.33 -35.96 -25.48
C GLU A 179 0.60 -37.09 -25.98
N SER A 180 0.49 -37.43 -27.26
CA SER A 180 1.25 -38.47 -27.94
C SER A 180 2.62 -38.01 -28.44
N VAL A 181 2.99 -36.74 -28.22
CA VAL A 181 4.29 -36.20 -28.63
C VAL A 181 5.39 -36.77 -27.72
N LYS A 182 6.31 -37.56 -28.29
CA LYS A 182 7.40 -38.25 -27.56
C LYS A 182 8.77 -37.58 -27.69
N LYS A 183 9.03 -36.85 -28.77
CA LYS A 183 10.34 -36.24 -29.06
C LYS A 183 10.36 -34.74 -28.69
N THR A 184 11.46 -34.29 -28.09
CA THR A 184 11.67 -32.88 -27.72
C THR A 184 11.70 -31.94 -28.93
N SER A 185 12.21 -32.40 -30.07
CA SER A 185 12.21 -31.64 -31.33
C SER A 185 10.79 -31.33 -31.79
N LYS A 186 9.92 -32.35 -31.81
CA LYS A 186 8.50 -32.20 -32.12
C LYS A 186 7.79 -31.27 -31.13
N ALA A 187 8.10 -31.38 -29.82
CA ALA A 187 7.54 -30.46 -28.83
C ALA A 187 7.93 -28.99 -29.08
N LEU A 188 9.16 -28.73 -29.56
CA LEU A 188 9.61 -27.40 -29.95
C LEU A 188 8.87 -26.90 -31.20
N GLU A 189 8.68 -27.76 -32.21
CA GLU A 189 7.89 -27.44 -33.41
C GLU A 189 6.45 -27.06 -33.06
N VAL A 190 5.80 -27.82 -32.16
CA VAL A 190 4.45 -27.52 -31.68
C VAL A 190 4.40 -26.13 -31.05
N LEU A 191 5.30 -25.83 -30.10
CA LEU A 191 5.35 -24.51 -29.46
C LEU A 191 5.63 -23.38 -30.46
N LYS A 192 6.38 -23.66 -31.53
CA LYS A 192 6.70 -22.67 -32.58
C LYS A 192 5.45 -22.33 -33.37
N LYS A 193 4.67 -23.35 -33.76
CA LYS A 193 3.42 -23.18 -34.52
C LYS A 193 2.37 -22.39 -33.73
N ILE A 194 2.31 -22.58 -32.41
CA ILE A 194 1.32 -21.92 -31.55
C ILE A 194 1.80 -20.52 -31.06
N GLY A 195 2.99 -20.07 -31.48
CA GLY A 195 3.53 -18.76 -31.06
C GLY A 195 3.98 -18.68 -29.60
N ALA A 196 4.18 -19.83 -28.92
CA ALA A 196 4.61 -19.91 -27.52
C ALA A 196 6.14 -19.93 -27.33
N ILE A 197 6.91 -20.04 -28.42
CA ILE A 197 8.38 -20.07 -28.39
C ILE A 197 9.04 -18.83 -27.78
N PRO A 198 8.57 -17.60 -28.02
CA PRO A 198 9.18 -16.41 -27.43
C PRO A 198 9.30 -16.48 -25.89
N ASP A 199 8.35 -17.13 -25.21
CA ASP A 199 8.38 -17.32 -23.75
C ASP A 199 9.43 -18.37 -23.31
N VAL A 200 9.62 -19.42 -24.12
CA VAL A 200 10.64 -20.45 -23.89
C VAL A 200 12.04 -19.90 -24.15
N GLU A 201 12.23 -19.13 -25.22
CA GLU A 201 13.50 -18.46 -25.51
C GLU A 201 13.86 -17.45 -24.42
N LYS A 202 12.89 -16.65 -23.96
CA LYS A 202 13.08 -15.77 -22.80
C LYS A 202 13.53 -16.54 -21.55
N ALA A 203 13.00 -17.75 -21.34
CA ALA A 203 13.45 -18.60 -20.24
C ALA A 203 14.88 -19.11 -20.50
N ARG A 204 15.19 -19.61 -21.69
CA ARG A 204 16.53 -20.06 -22.11
C ARG A 204 17.59 -18.98 -21.87
N ASP A 205 17.36 -17.77 -22.38
CA ASP A 205 18.32 -16.66 -22.33
C ASP A 205 18.48 -16.11 -20.91
N SER A 206 17.52 -16.37 -20.03
CA SER A 206 17.60 -15.99 -18.61
C SER A 206 18.49 -16.91 -17.76
N LYS A 207 19.03 -18.00 -18.34
CA LYS A 207 19.84 -18.99 -17.62
C LYS A 207 21.17 -18.39 -17.18
N ASN A 208 21.20 -17.89 -15.95
CA ASN A 208 22.35 -17.21 -15.39
C ASN A 208 22.92 -17.94 -14.16
N LEU A 209 24.21 -17.73 -13.91
CA LEU A 209 24.87 -18.22 -12.72
C LEU A 209 24.30 -17.52 -11.47
N ARG A 210 23.86 -18.29 -10.48
CA ARG A 210 23.28 -17.77 -9.23
C ARG A 210 24.35 -16.98 -8.46
N ARG A 211 24.03 -15.76 -8.04
CA ARG A 211 24.90 -14.96 -7.18
C ARG A 211 24.97 -15.56 -5.76
N GLY A 212 26.12 -15.39 -5.09
CA GLY A 212 26.35 -15.81 -3.71
C GLY A 212 26.60 -17.32 -3.48
N LYS A 213 26.45 -17.75 -2.22
CA LYS A 213 26.81 -19.11 -1.73
C LYS A 213 25.94 -20.25 -2.28
N GLY A 214 24.88 -19.94 -3.05
CA GLY A 214 24.03 -20.94 -3.67
C GLY A 214 24.76 -21.83 -4.68
N LYS A 215 25.80 -21.30 -5.33
CA LYS A 215 26.61 -22.03 -6.33
C LYS A 215 27.24 -23.30 -5.76
N MET A 216 27.70 -23.24 -4.51
CA MET A 216 28.33 -24.35 -3.78
C MET A 216 27.33 -25.40 -3.27
N ARG A 217 26.02 -25.19 -3.46
CA ARG A 217 24.95 -26.02 -2.87
C ARG A 217 24.01 -26.58 -3.93
N ASN A 218 24.57 -27.07 -5.04
CA ASN A 218 23.85 -27.67 -6.18
C ASN A 218 22.74 -26.76 -6.77
N ARG A 219 22.92 -25.44 -6.66
CA ARG A 219 21.98 -24.41 -7.11
C ARG A 219 22.68 -23.40 -8.02
N ARG A 220 23.57 -23.92 -8.88
CA ARG A 220 24.48 -23.13 -9.72
C ARG A 220 23.74 -22.21 -10.69
N TYR A 221 22.70 -22.68 -11.35
CA TYR A 221 21.92 -21.88 -12.31
C TYR A 221 20.57 -21.43 -11.75
N VAL A 222 20.08 -20.30 -12.26
CA VAL A 222 18.70 -19.81 -12.09
C VAL A 222 18.10 -19.62 -13.47
N LEU A 223 16.83 -19.94 -13.59
CA LEU A 223 16.07 -19.82 -14.83
C LEU A 223 14.71 -19.19 -14.50
N ARG A 224 14.17 -18.38 -15.41
CA ARG A 224 12.77 -17.95 -15.36
C ARG A 224 11.83 -19.13 -15.62
N LYS A 225 10.58 -18.99 -15.17
CA LYS A 225 9.51 -19.96 -15.42
C LYS A 225 8.78 -19.57 -16.69
N GLY A 226 8.80 -20.46 -17.68
CA GLY A 226 8.06 -20.33 -18.92
C GLY A 226 6.69 -21.02 -18.84
N PRO A 227 6.18 -21.53 -19.97
CA PRO A 227 4.85 -22.14 -20.05
C PRO A 227 4.70 -23.34 -19.11
N LEU A 228 3.48 -23.54 -18.60
CA LEU A 228 3.09 -24.77 -17.91
C LEU A 228 2.20 -25.59 -18.83
N VAL A 229 2.67 -26.78 -19.25
CA VAL A 229 1.88 -27.72 -20.04
C VAL A 229 1.07 -28.61 -19.09
N VAL A 230 -0.24 -28.62 -19.26
CA VAL A 230 -1.18 -29.40 -18.46
C VAL A 230 -1.87 -30.44 -19.33
N PHE A 231 -1.77 -31.71 -18.93
CA PHE A 231 -2.29 -32.85 -19.69
C PHE A 231 -3.26 -33.71 -18.88
N GLY A 232 -4.13 -34.44 -19.57
CA GLY A 232 -5.08 -35.40 -19.02
C GLY A 232 -4.38 -36.71 -18.69
N GLU A 233 -3.81 -37.34 -19.72
CA GLU A 233 -3.10 -38.63 -19.62
C GLU A 233 -1.65 -38.53 -20.15
N ASP A 234 -0.73 -39.31 -19.57
CA ASP A 234 0.68 -39.26 -19.96
C ASP A 234 1.01 -40.30 -21.03
N SER A 235 0.86 -39.92 -22.30
CA SER A 235 1.19 -40.76 -23.46
C SER A 235 2.58 -40.46 -24.06
N GLY A 236 3.42 -39.70 -23.34
CA GLY A 236 4.77 -39.31 -23.77
C GLY A 236 5.06 -37.82 -23.60
N ILE A 237 4.03 -36.99 -23.45
CA ILE A 237 4.13 -35.54 -23.30
C ILE A 237 5.03 -35.11 -22.14
N SER A 238 5.02 -35.83 -21.01
CA SER A 238 5.88 -35.49 -19.87
C SER A 238 7.37 -35.56 -20.22
N LYS A 239 7.77 -36.56 -21.02
CA LYS A 239 9.15 -36.76 -21.47
C LYS A 239 9.53 -35.76 -22.55
N ALA A 240 8.63 -35.46 -23.48
CA ALA A 240 8.89 -34.55 -24.58
C ALA A 240 9.09 -33.09 -24.13
N PHE A 241 8.32 -32.61 -23.15
CA PHE A 241 8.36 -31.20 -22.72
C PHE A 241 9.28 -30.93 -21.52
N ARG A 242 9.63 -31.94 -20.70
CA ARG A 242 10.40 -31.75 -19.45
C ARG A 242 11.79 -31.09 -19.64
N ASN A 243 12.46 -31.35 -20.76
CA ASN A 243 13.83 -30.86 -20.98
C ASN A 243 13.89 -29.45 -21.58
N LEU A 244 12.75 -28.88 -22.00
CA LEU A 244 12.71 -27.54 -22.58
C LEU A 244 12.99 -26.48 -21.49
N PRO A 245 13.79 -25.44 -21.78
CA PRO A 245 14.12 -24.42 -20.79
C PRO A 245 12.89 -23.72 -20.22
N GLY A 246 12.65 -23.89 -18.92
CA GLY A 246 11.65 -23.13 -18.17
C GLY A 246 10.23 -23.65 -18.32
N VAL A 247 10.01 -24.60 -19.22
CA VAL A 247 8.76 -25.33 -19.37
C VAL A 247 8.61 -26.30 -18.20
N GLU A 248 7.41 -26.36 -17.64
CA GLU A 248 7.05 -27.42 -16.68
C GLU A 248 5.84 -28.17 -17.19
N VAL A 249 5.72 -29.44 -16.80
CA VAL A 249 4.59 -30.30 -17.17
C VAL A 249 3.89 -30.77 -15.90
N THR A 250 2.56 -30.82 -15.92
CA THR A 250 1.76 -31.32 -14.80
C THR A 250 0.48 -32.00 -15.28
N SER A 251 -0.05 -32.93 -14.50
CA SER A 251 -1.33 -33.59 -14.79
C SER A 251 -2.46 -32.81 -14.11
N VAL A 252 -3.64 -32.76 -14.74
CA VAL A 252 -4.83 -32.07 -14.18
C VAL A 252 -5.24 -32.61 -12.82
N ASP A 253 -5.06 -33.91 -12.59
CA ASP A 253 -5.43 -34.54 -11.31
C ASP A 253 -4.54 -34.09 -10.15
N ARG A 254 -3.33 -33.60 -10.46
CA ARG A 254 -2.28 -33.25 -9.48
C ARG A 254 -1.80 -31.81 -9.63
N LEU A 255 -2.72 -30.89 -9.96
CA LEU A 255 -2.42 -29.46 -10.06
C LEU A 255 -1.84 -28.90 -8.75
N ASN A 256 -0.66 -28.29 -8.87
CA ASN A 256 0.08 -27.73 -7.75
C ASN A 256 0.11 -26.20 -7.80
N LEU A 257 -0.30 -25.54 -6.73
CA LEU A 257 -0.23 -24.09 -6.59
C LEU A 257 1.19 -23.54 -6.79
N LEU A 258 2.23 -24.27 -6.37
CA LEU A 258 3.62 -23.82 -6.53
C LEU A 258 4.06 -23.77 -8.00
N GLN A 259 3.42 -24.55 -8.87
CA GLN A 259 3.63 -24.50 -10.32
C GLN A 259 2.72 -23.46 -10.97
N LEU A 260 1.45 -23.38 -10.59
CA LEU A 260 0.50 -22.41 -11.17
C LEU A 260 0.82 -20.95 -10.81
N ALA A 261 1.29 -20.71 -9.58
CA ALA A 261 1.64 -19.38 -9.10
C ALA A 261 3.07 -19.34 -8.50
N PRO A 262 4.12 -19.52 -9.31
CA PRO A 262 5.50 -19.52 -8.82
C PRO A 262 5.83 -18.19 -8.15
N GLY A 263 6.30 -18.25 -6.90
CA GLY A 263 6.59 -17.06 -6.10
C GLY A 263 5.36 -16.42 -5.46
N GLY A 264 4.18 -17.03 -5.59
CA GLY A 264 2.91 -16.46 -5.11
C GLY A 264 2.34 -15.38 -6.04
N HIS A 265 2.85 -15.27 -7.27
CA HIS A 265 2.32 -14.40 -8.31
C HIS A 265 1.39 -15.20 -9.24
N VAL A 266 0.15 -14.72 -9.39
CA VAL A 266 -0.88 -15.31 -10.25
C VAL A 266 -0.64 -14.99 -11.73
N GLY A 267 -1.33 -15.69 -12.65
CA GLY A 267 -1.26 -15.44 -14.08
C GLY A 267 -0.08 -16.11 -14.78
N ARG A 268 0.20 -17.39 -14.50
CA ARG A 268 1.19 -18.14 -15.29
C ARG A 268 0.58 -18.55 -16.63
N PHE A 269 1.35 -18.44 -17.72
CA PHE A 269 0.93 -18.95 -19.01
C PHE A 269 0.82 -20.48 -18.97
N CYS A 270 -0.39 -20.99 -19.19
CA CYS A 270 -0.72 -22.42 -19.15
C CYS A 270 -1.22 -22.88 -20.52
N ILE A 271 -0.71 -24.02 -20.97
CA ILE A 271 -1.09 -24.70 -22.21
C ILE A 271 -1.82 -25.97 -21.81
N TRP A 272 -3.05 -26.15 -22.26
CA TRP A 272 -3.92 -27.26 -21.87
C TRP A 272 -4.08 -28.24 -23.03
N THR A 273 -4.19 -29.53 -22.75
CA THR A 273 -4.81 -30.48 -23.70
C THR A 273 -6.34 -30.41 -23.56
N LYS A 274 -7.08 -30.80 -24.60
CA LYS A 274 -8.54 -30.76 -24.60
C LYS A 274 -9.12 -31.61 -23.48
N SER A 275 -8.66 -32.86 -23.36
CA SER A 275 -9.05 -33.79 -22.30
C SER A 275 -8.76 -33.21 -20.90
N ALA A 276 -7.61 -32.54 -20.74
CA ALA A 276 -7.27 -31.86 -19.51
C ALA A 276 -8.24 -30.74 -19.16
N PHE A 277 -8.58 -29.93 -20.16
CA PHE A 277 -9.45 -28.77 -20.02
C PHE A 277 -10.86 -29.18 -19.59
N GLU A 278 -11.45 -30.18 -20.26
CA GLU A 278 -12.79 -30.69 -19.95
C GLU A 278 -12.85 -31.41 -18.59
N LYS A 279 -11.75 -32.05 -18.18
CA LYS A 279 -11.66 -32.71 -16.86
C LYS A 279 -11.72 -31.71 -15.69
N LEU A 280 -11.43 -30.43 -15.90
CA LEU A 280 -11.44 -29.41 -14.83
C LEU A 280 -12.80 -29.28 -14.15
N ASP A 281 -13.91 -29.36 -14.89
CA ASP A 281 -15.26 -29.27 -14.31
C ASP A 281 -15.58 -30.48 -13.43
N LYS A 282 -15.09 -31.68 -13.78
CA LYS A 282 -15.18 -32.86 -12.89
C LYS A 282 -14.35 -32.64 -11.61
N VAL A 283 -13.16 -32.04 -11.74
CA VAL A 283 -12.18 -31.86 -10.66
C VAL A 283 -12.51 -30.71 -9.70
N PHE A 284 -13.20 -29.65 -10.14
CA PHE A 284 -13.55 -28.50 -9.29
C PHE A 284 -15.06 -28.32 -9.09
N GLY A 285 -15.88 -28.96 -9.91
CA GLY A 285 -17.32 -28.70 -9.96
C GLY A 285 -17.62 -27.34 -10.58
N THR A 286 -18.90 -26.99 -10.61
CA THR A 286 -19.37 -25.66 -11.00
C THR A 286 -19.86 -24.90 -9.76
N TYR A 287 -20.52 -23.75 -9.94
CA TYR A 287 -21.15 -23.04 -8.82
C TYR A 287 -22.44 -23.71 -8.33
N THR A 288 -23.10 -24.49 -9.18
CA THR A 288 -24.34 -25.20 -8.89
C THR A 288 -24.06 -26.64 -8.49
N THR A 289 -23.24 -27.34 -9.29
CA THR A 289 -22.86 -28.74 -9.09
C THR A 289 -21.57 -28.87 -8.27
N ALA A 290 -21.57 -29.76 -7.26
CA ALA A 290 -20.37 -30.05 -6.49
C ALA A 290 -19.35 -30.84 -7.32
N SER A 291 -18.08 -30.78 -6.95
CA SER A 291 -17.02 -31.55 -7.61
C SER A 291 -17.24 -33.06 -7.45
N ALA A 292 -17.06 -33.81 -8.54
CA ALA A 292 -17.08 -35.28 -8.54
C ALA A 292 -15.84 -35.86 -7.83
N VAL A 293 -14.66 -35.27 -8.05
CA VAL A 293 -13.39 -35.76 -7.47
C VAL A 293 -13.18 -35.27 -6.04
N LYS A 294 -13.53 -34.02 -5.75
CA LYS A 294 -13.30 -33.39 -4.45
C LYS A 294 -14.59 -33.42 -3.63
N LYS A 295 -14.78 -34.48 -2.83
CA LYS A 295 -15.95 -34.66 -1.96
C LYS A 295 -16.31 -33.37 -1.20
N GLY A 296 -17.55 -32.93 -1.37
CA GLY A 296 -18.13 -31.76 -0.69
C GLY A 296 -17.56 -30.40 -1.12
N TYR A 297 -16.73 -30.32 -2.17
CA TYR A 297 -16.16 -29.07 -2.63
C TYR A 297 -17.06 -28.37 -3.65
N LYS A 298 -17.20 -27.05 -3.50
CA LYS A 298 -17.80 -26.14 -4.47
C LYS A 298 -16.85 -24.96 -4.72
N LEU A 299 -16.97 -24.33 -5.88
CA LEU A 299 -16.21 -23.13 -6.20
C LEU A 299 -16.54 -21.97 -5.24
N PRO A 300 -15.54 -21.15 -4.86
CA PRO A 300 -15.78 -19.99 -4.01
C PRO A 300 -16.63 -18.96 -4.76
N ARG A 301 -17.69 -18.47 -4.12
CA ARG A 301 -18.50 -17.38 -4.67
C ARG A 301 -17.78 -16.04 -4.47
N SER A 302 -17.88 -15.16 -5.45
CA SER A 302 -17.41 -13.78 -5.33
C SER A 302 -18.31 -12.99 -4.37
N ILE A 303 -17.74 -11.97 -3.72
CA ILE A 303 -18.51 -11.06 -2.86
C ILE A 303 -19.40 -10.15 -3.72
N MET A 304 -18.87 -9.69 -4.85
CA MET A 304 -19.59 -8.91 -5.85
C MET A 304 -19.93 -9.79 -7.06
N SER A 305 -21.13 -9.65 -7.62
CA SER A 305 -21.53 -10.34 -8.85
C SER A 305 -20.86 -9.76 -10.10
N ASN A 306 -20.67 -8.44 -10.13
CA ASN A 306 -19.93 -7.71 -11.16
C ASN A 306 -18.81 -6.89 -10.51
N SER A 307 -17.58 -7.04 -10.99
CA SER A 307 -16.40 -6.33 -10.49
C SER A 307 -16.15 -4.99 -11.18
N ASP A 308 -16.85 -4.68 -12.27
CA ASP A 308 -16.74 -3.41 -12.98
C ASP A 308 -17.52 -2.31 -12.23
N LEU A 309 -16.85 -1.71 -11.25
CA LEU A 309 -17.37 -0.59 -10.49
C LEU A 309 -17.64 0.63 -11.39
N THR A 310 -16.85 0.84 -12.44
CA THR A 310 -17.05 1.98 -13.33
C THR A 310 -18.38 1.88 -14.07
N ARG A 311 -18.73 0.69 -14.57
CA ARG A 311 -20.02 0.43 -15.21
C ARG A 311 -21.19 0.55 -14.22
N ILE A 312 -21.02 0.06 -12.99
CA ILE A 312 -22.07 0.17 -11.96
C ILE A 312 -22.29 1.65 -11.61
N ILE A 313 -21.22 2.38 -11.29
CA ILE A 313 -21.30 3.80 -10.92
C ILE A 313 -21.92 4.63 -12.04
N ASN A 314 -21.56 4.36 -13.29
CA ASN A 314 -22.05 5.10 -14.46
C ASN A 314 -23.39 4.60 -15.00
N SER A 315 -24.07 3.67 -14.31
CA SER A 315 -25.40 3.22 -14.75
C SER A 315 -26.45 4.30 -14.52
N ASP A 316 -27.48 4.34 -15.37
CA ASP A 316 -28.52 5.37 -15.32
C ASP A 316 -29.26 5.37 -13.98
N GLU A 317 -29.46 4.19 -13.38
CA GLU A 317 -30.12 4.03 -12.09
C GLU A 317 -29.32 4.68 -10.94
N ILE A 318 -27.99 4.64 -11.01
CA ILE A 318 -27.14 5.31 -10.02
C ILE A 318 -27.00 6.79 -10.35
N GLN A 319 -26.69 7.13 -11.59
CA GLN A 319 -26.47 8.53 -12.00
C GLN A 319 -27.72 9.41 -11.82
N SER A 320 -28.94 8.86 -12.02
CA SER A 320 -30.19 9.58 -11.76
C SER A 320 -30.44 9.88 -10.27
N ALA A 321 -29.92 9.05 -9.37
CA ALA A 321 -30.06 9.24 -7.92
C ALA A 321 -28.91 10.08 -7.31
N VAL A 322 -27.76 10.15 -7.98
CA VAL A 322 -26.58 10.88 -7.51
C VAL A 322 -26.81 12.39 -7.61
N ARG A 323 -26.51 13.11 -6.53
CA ARG A 323 -26.58 14.58 -6.50
C ARG A 323 -25.48 15.17 -7.38
N PRO A 324 -25.71 16.35 -8.01
CA PRO A 324 -24.68 17.02 -8.79
C PRO A 324 -23.43 17.28 -7.96
N GLN A 325 -22.27 17.22 -8.62
CA GLN A 325 -20.99 17.45 -7.99
C GLN A 325 -20.98 18.84 -7.32
N LYS A 326 -20.67 18.88 -6.03
CA LYS A 326 -20.48 20.16 -5.33
C LYS A 326 -19.25 20.88 -5.87
N ALA A 327 -19.36 22.20 -6.06
CA ALA A 327 -18.22 23.03 -6.43
C ALA A 327 -17.07 22.79 -5.44
N ALA A 328 -15.89 22.48 -5.98
CA ALA A 328 -14.72 22.29 -5.14
C ALA A 328 -14.40 23.60 -4.42
N ALA A 329 -14.17 23.52 -3.10
CA ALA A 329 -13.62 24.65 -2.37
C ALA A 329 -12.28 25.06 -3.03
N PRO A 330 -11.97 26.37 -3.10
CA PRO A 330 -10.72 26.82 -3.69
C PRO A 330 -9.54 26.12 -2.98
N LYS A 331 -8.68 25.44 -3.76
CA LYS A 331 -7.53 24.67 -3.25
C LYS A 331 -6.59 25.52 -2.38
N HIS A 332 -6.50 26.80 -2.69
CA HIS A 332 -5.76 27.77 -1.92
C HIS A 332 -6.69 28.88 -1.47
N LYS A 333 -6.59 29.25 -0.18
CA LYS A 333 -7.19 30.49 0.27
C LYS A 333 -6.47 31.63 -0.46
N PRO A 334 -7.18 32.52 -1.15
CA PRO A 334 -6.54 33.68 -1.76
C PRO A 334 -5.81 34.48 -0.67
N LEU A 335 -4.64 35.02 -1.00
CA LEU A 335 -3.87 35.84 -0.07
C LEU A 335 -4.74 36.99 0.43
N LYS A 336 -4.89 37.13 1.75
CA LYS A 336 -5.63 38.24 2.36
C LYS A 336 -4.85 39.53 2.11
N LYS A 337 -5.35 40.38 1.21
CA LYS A 337 -4.79 41.70 0.97
C LYS A 337 -5.15 42.64 2.12
N ASN A 338 -4.18 43.37 2.66
CA ASN A 338 -4.42 44.35 3.72
C ASN A 338 -5.20 45.56 3.14
N PRO A 339 -6.43 45.86 3.61
CA PRO A 339 -7.23 46.97 3.10
C PRO A 339 -6.59 48.34 3.31
N LEU A 340 -5.91 48.56 4.43
CA LEU A 340 -5.27 49.85 4.73
C LEU A 340 -4.11 50.17 3.78
N LYS A 341 -3.46 49.14 3.23
CA LYS A 341 -2.34 49.29 2.28
C LYS A 341 -2.76 49.08 0.82
N ASN A 342 -3.90 48.45 0.57
CA ASN A 342 -4.38 48.12 -0.77
C ASN A 342 -5.74 48.76 -1.04
N LEU A 343 -5.76 49.80 -1.88
CA LEU A 343 -6.97 50.56 -2.19
C LEU A 343 -8.09 49.67 -2.74
N GLY A 344 -7.80 48.71 -3.63
CA GLY A 344 -8.83 47.81 -4.17
C GLY A 344 -9.50 46.94 -3.10
N ALA A 345 -8.73 46.48 -2.11
CA ALA A 345 -9.28 45.76 -0.96
C ALA A 345 -10.06 46.71 -0.03
N MET A 346 -9.61 47.95 0.18
CA MET A 346 -10.37 48.95 0.93
C MET A 346 -11.69 49.27 0.27
N LEU A 347 -11.71 49.51 -1.05
CA LEU A 347 -12.92 49.86 -1.78
C LEU A 347 -13.95 48.73 -1.79
N LYS A 348 -13.49 47.47 -1.81
CA LYS A 348 -14.37 46.30 -1.66
C LYS A 348 -15.03 46.24 -0.28
N LEU A 349 -14.35 46.71 0.78
CA LEU A 349 -14.88 46.72 2.14
C LEU A 349 -15.68 47.99 2.46
N ASN A 350 -15.19 49.14 2.01
CA ASN A 350 -15.77 50.45 2.23
C ASN A 350 -15.65 51.32 0.95
N PRO A 351 -16.70 51.35 0.12
CA PRO A 351 -16.75 52.20 -1.07
C PRO A 351 -16.58 53.70 -0.77
N TYR A 352 -17.00 54.16 0.41
CA TYR A 352 -16.93 55.57 0.83
C TYR A 352 -15.50 56.05 1.10
N ALA A 353 -14.56 55.13 1.35
CA ALA A 353 -13.16 55.46 1.56
C ALA A 353 -12.57 56.28 0.41
N LYS A 354 -13.05 56.06 -0.83
CA LYS A 354 -12.66 56.86 -2.00
C LYS A 354 -13.03 58.34 -1.85
N ALA A 355 -14.26 58.61 -1.39
CA ALA A 355 -14.79 59.95 -1.25
C ALA A 355 -14.21 60.67 -0.03
N ALA A 356 -13.99 59.95 1.07
CA ALA A 356 -13.30 60.47 2.25
C ALA A 356 -11.86 60.89 1.92
N LEU A 357 -11.07 60.01 1.30
CA LEU A 357 -9.68 60.30 0.94
C LEU A 357 -9.56 61.47 -0.04
N ARG A 358 -10.47 61.56 -1.02
CA ARG A 358 -10.54 62.72 -1.93
C ARG A 358 -10.83 64.02 -1.19
N ARG A 359 -11.80 64.02 -0.27
CA ARG A 359 -12.10 65.23 0.51
C ARG A 359 -10.94 65.62 1.41
N GLU A 360 -10.27 64.65 2.04
CA GLU A 360 -9.11 64.92 2.89
C GLU A 360 -7.97 65.58 2.12
N VAL A 361 -7.64 65.08 0.92
CA VAL A 361 -6.62 65.70 0.04
C VAL A 361 -6.99 67.15 -0.25
N VAL A 362 -8.22 67.41 -0.71
CA VAL A 362 -8.70 68.77 -1.01
C VAL A 362 -8.66 69.69 0.22
N VAL A 363 -9.06 69.19 1.40
CA VAL A 363 -9.01 69.95 2.65
C VAL A 363 -7.57 70.24 3.08
N SER A 364 -6.67 69.28 2.89
CA SER A 364 -5.26 69.41 3.27
C SER A 364 -4.55 70.49 2.43
N GLU A 365 -4.81 70.56 1.12
CA GLU A 365 -4.29 71.58 0.22
C GLU A 365 -4.76 72.98 0.64
N LYS A 366 -6.05 73.12 0.95
CA LYS A 366 -6.61 74.38 1.48
C LYS A 366 -5.98 74.80 2.81
N ARG A 367 -5.78 73.87 3.73
CA ARG A 367 -5.12 74.14 5.02
C ARG A 367 -3.65 74.53 4.85
N ALA A 368 -2.93 73.90 3.92
CA ALA A 368 -1.55 74.25 3.63
C ALA A 368 -1.43 75.68 3.10
N ALA A 369 -2.32 76.07 2.17
CA ALA A 369 -2.40 77.44 1.67
C ALA A 369 -2.69 78.45 2.80
N ALA A 370 -3.73 78.22 3.61
CA ALA A 370 -4.08 79.10 4.73
C ALA A 370 -2.95 79.19 5.79
N ARG A 371 -2.22 78.09 6.03
CA ARG A 371 -1.06 78.09 6.93
C ARG A 371 0.10 78.92 6.35
N ALA A 372 0.34 78.85 5.04
CA ALA A 372 1.35 79.66 4.38
C ALA A 372 1.03 81.16 4.49
N GLU A 373 -0.22 81.55 4.28
CA GLU A 373 -0.70 82.92 4.48
C GLU A 373 -0.55 83.39 5.93
N LYS A 374 -0.95 82.56 6.90
CA LYS A 374 -0.81 82.86 8.33
C LYS A 374 0.66 83.06 8.74
N LEU A 375 1.56 82.21 8.22
CA LEU A 375 3.00 82.34 8.44
C LEU A 375 3.56 83.63 7.81
N ALA A 376 3.09 84.02 6.62
CA ALA A 376 3.47 85.29 6.00
C ALA A 376 3.01 86.50 6.84
N ALA A 377 1.79 86.47 7.37
CA ALA A 377 1.27 87.53 8.23
C ALA A 377 2.01 87.64 9.59
N LEU A 378 2.41 86.51 10.19
CA LEU A 378 3.26 86.49 11.39
C LEU A 378 4.65 87.06 11.10
N ARG A 379 5.26 86.73 9.96
CA ARG A 379 6.55 87.29 9.53
C ARG A 379 6.49 88.80 9.30
N ALA A 380 5.35 89.33 8.88
CA ALA A 380 5.10 90.76 8.72
C ALA A 380 4.81 91.50 10.06
N GLY A 381 5.07 90.87 11.22
CA GLY A 381 4.97 91.51 12.53
C GLY A 381 3.53 91.74 13.03
N LYS A 382 2.51 91.30 12.30
CA LYS A 382 1.11 91.39 12.75
C LYS A 382 0.86 90.33 13.83
N SER A 383 0.16 90.70 14.91
CA SER A 383 -0.27 89.73 15.92
C SER A 383 -1.37 88.83 15.35
N VAL A 384 -0.99 87.65 14.87
CA VAL A 384 -1.93 86.69 14.26
C VAL A 384 -2.33 85.62 15.27
N GLY A 385 -3.23 85.99 16.18
CA GLY A 385 -3.83 85.03 17.11
C GLY A 385 -4.77 85.70 18.13
N PRO A 386 -5.75 84.96 18.66
CA PRO A 386 -6.62 85.47 19.71
C PRO A 386 -5.78 85.79 20.97
N LYS A 387 -5.95 86.99 21.56
CA LYS A 387 -5.31 87.34 22.84
C LYS A 387 -5.85 86.40 23.93
N LYS A 388 -4.94 85.78 24.71
CA LYS A 388 -5.33 84.86 25.81
C LYS A 388 -6.25 85.57 26.82
N PRO A 389 -7.32 84.91 27.31
CA PRO A 389 -8.24 85.49 28.29
C PRO A 389 -7.52 85.94 29.56
N ALA A 390 -7.95 87.06 30.15
CA ALA A 390 -7.33 87.64 31.34
C ALA A 390 -7.38 86.71 32.57
N GLU A 391 -8.44 85.92 32.68
CA GLU A 391 -8.64 84.91 33.74
C GLU A 391 -7.49 83.90 33.79
N LEU A 392 -7.06 83.40 32.63
CA LEU A 392 -5.94 82.46 32.50
C LEU A 392 -4.59 83.09 32.87
N LYS A 393 -4.44 84.41 32.70
CA LYS A 393 -3.25 85.14 33.17
C LYS A 393 -3.27 85.35 34.69
N ASN A 394 -4.45 85.55 35.26
CA ASN A 394 -4.62 85.74 36.70
C ASN A 394 -4.34 84.44 37.47
N VAL A 395 -4.83 83.30 36.98
CA VAL A 395 -4.54 81.97 37.54
C VAL A 395 -3.04 81.68 37.55
N ALA A 396 -2.33 82.03 36.47
CA ALA A 396 -0.88 81.89 36.41
C ALA A 396 -0.17 82.80 37.45
N LYS A 397 -0.64 84.04 37.63
CA LYS A 397 -0.08 84.98 38.61
C LYS A 397 -0.32 84.56 40.07
N THR A 398 -1.50 84.01 40.40
CA THR A 398 -1.82 83.55 41.75
C THR A 398 -1.01 82.32 42.14
N PHE A 399 -0.80 81.39 41.20
CA PHE A 399 0.04 80.21 41.41
C PHE A 399 1.50 80.58 41.77
N TYR A 400 2.10 81.54 41.05
CA TYR A 400 3.46 82.00 41.36
C TYR A 400 3.58 82.78 42.68
N LYS A 401 2.49 83.41 43.16
CA LYS A 401 2.47 84.14 44.44
C LYS A 401 2.42 83.22 45.66
N GLN A 402 1.75 82.06 45.56
CA GLN A 402 1.66 81.08 46.66
C GLN A 402 2.99 80.36 46.93
N MET A 403 3.95 80.35 46.00
CA MET A 403 5.24 79.69 46.19
C MET A 403 6.31 80.56 46.91
N VAL A 404 5.97 81.72 47.48
CA VAL A 404 6.94 82.72 47.99
C VAL A 404 6.92 82.93 49.52
N VAL A 405 6.10 82.23 50.31
CA VAL A 405 6.00 82.44 51.79
C VAL A 405 6.52 81.22 52.57
N ASP A 406 7.62 81.40 53.33
CA ASP A 406 8.20 80.44 54.29
C ASP A 406 8.35 81.10 55.68
N SER A 407 8.00 80.35 56.74
CA SER A 407 8.23 80.58 58.19
C SER A 407 7.67 81.85 58.86
N GLU A 408 6.47 81.74 59.44
CA GLU A 408 6.08 82.24 60.77
C GLU A 408 4.67 81.72 61.09
N TYR A 409 4.47 81.14 62.28
CA TYR A 409 3.21 80.56 62.74
C TYR A 409 2.06 81.58 62.73
N GLN A 410 1.31 81.70 61.62
CA GLN A 410 -0.06 82.25 61.54
C GLN A 410 -0.80 81.72 60.30
N GLY A 411 -1.93 81.02 60.50
CA GLY A 411 -2.84 80.57 59.44
C GLY A 411 -2.77 79.07 59.09
N GLU A 412 -3.90 78.51 58.65
CA GLU A 412 -4.23 77.09 58.32
C GLU A 412 -3.85 75.99 59.33
N ASP A 413 -2.73 76.08 60.05
CA ASP A 413 -2.38 75.16 61.14
C ASP A 413 -3.29 75.30 62.37
N TYR A 414 -4.01 76.43 62.50
CA TYR A 414 -5.07 76.61 63.50
C TYR A 414 -6.34 75.79 63.18
N GLU A 415 -6.67 75.62 61.90
CA GLU A 415 -7.83 74.82 61.49
C GLU A 415 -7.55 73.32 61.64
N VAL A 416 -6.31 72.89 61.39
CA VAL A 416 -5.85 71.51 61.66
C VAL A 416 -5.85 71.21 63.17
N PHE A 417 -5.46 72.16 64.02
CA PHE A 417 -5.47 72.00 65.48
C PHE A 417 -6.90 71.99 66.06
N SER A 418 -7.83 72.78 65.50
CA SER A 418 -9.24 72.78 65.93
C SER A 418 -9.97 71.46 65.58
N ASN A 419 -9.64 70.86 64.43
CA ASN A 419 -10.20 69.58 63.99
C ASN A 419 -9.70 68.39 64.82
N TRP A 420 -8.59 68.53 65.54
CA TRP A 420 -8.01 67.46 66.37
C TRP A 420 -8.62 67.39 67.78
N LEU A 421 -9.09 68.51 68.35
CA LEU A 421 -9.70 68.58 69.68
C LEU A 421 -11.21 68.23 69.72
N GLY A 422 -11.88 68.20 68.56
CA GLY A 422 -13.33 67.91 68.46
C GLY A 422 -13.73 66.43 68.42
N ALA A 423 -12.79 65.50 68.52
CA ALA A 423 -13.04 64.06 68.41
C ALA A 423 -12.68 63.31 69.72
N THR A 424 -13.36 63.65 70.83
CA THR A 424 -13.40 62.83 72.05
C THR A 424 -14.80 62.82 72.69
N GLN A 425 -15.73 62.09 72.07
CA GLN A 425 -16.70 61.14 72.67
C GLN A 425 -17.64 60.62 71.59
#